data_AF-A0A3N1A6V5-F1
#
_entry.id   AF-A0A3N1A6V5-F1
#
_cell.length_a   1.000
_cell.length_b   1.000
_cell.length_c   1.000
_cell.angle_alpha   90.00
_cell.angle_beta   90.00
_cell.angle_gamma   90.00
#
_symmetry.space_group_name_H-M   'P 1'
#
loop_
_entity.id
_entity.type
_entity.pdbx_description
1 polymer ?
#
loop_
_entity_poly.entity_id
_entity_poly.type
_entity_poly.pdbx_seq_one_letter_code
_entity_poly.pdbx_strand_id
1 'polypeptide(L)'
;MPIPEPLASLTTDPAFWAAYLPPVDEPAPAHHAQTRVVLPVADGYGLVLEIDLGYGECLLGLRQPAATEPLPLARLDPGRPYAAVLRWAELDLIGRLLALDDPAWPHPGLLVALLHRYAPPAGDPAEADRSAAMLATALRALRRDDPPVTDGRAAADGRATTGDGPAGGPDGADAAAGATPGPVQPPLELFADPSWWPAPATVDPRILDDESVARQVRDHLDHGARTHWRYAAGWGWVAAGQPDGPGAPARVLGAESFPFDEVTELVRRAAARHRRLLDTPWRTPAVAELARQARDTGDLTAVPVLGRALADAGCDHPTVLDALTEPVVPAEAAWVVDALSGIVPAEDDGR
;
A
#
# COMPACT_ATOMS: atom_id res chain seq x y z
N MET A 1 13.30 8.76 0.91
CA MET A 1 13.97 7.54 0.42
C MET A 1 13.09 6.93 -0.66
N PRO A 2 13.57 6.84 -1.91
CA PRO A 2 12.76 6.25 -2.97
C PRO A 2 12.45 4.79 -2.65
N ILE A 3 11.30 4.30 -3.11
CA ILE A 3 11.00 2.88 -3.08
C ILE A 3 12.14 2.11 -3.78
N PRO A 4 12.73 1.07 -3.17
CA PRO A 4 13.75 0.27 -3.83
C PRO A 4 13.24 -0.29 -5.16
N GLU A 5 14.03 -0.19 -6.24
CA GLU A 5 13.64 -0.65 -7.57
C GLU A 5 13.07 -2.08 -7.59
N PRO A 6 13.66 -3.08 -6.89
CA PRO A 6 13.08 -4.42 -6.84
C PRO A 6 11.67 -4.44 -6.27
N LEU A 7 11.39 -3.62 -5.25
CA LEU A 7 10.04 -3.50 -4.70
C LEU A 7 9.12 -2.76 -5.67
N ALA A 8 9.58 -1.65 -6.26
CA ALA A 8 8.79 -0.89 -7.23
C ALA A 8 8.29 -1.77 -8.38
N SER A 9 9.17 -2.61 -8.95
CA SER A 9 8.79 -3.58 -9.99
C SER A 9 7.76 -4.60 -9.49
N LEU A 10 7.99 -5.21 -8.33
CA LEU A 10 7.07 -6.20 -7.76
C LEU A 10 5.69 -5.63 -7.46
N THR A 11 5.61 -4.40 -6.95
CA THR A 11 4.34 -3.77 -6.60
C THR A 11 3.45 -3.49 -7.82
N THR A 12 4.01 -3.54 -9.03
CA THR A 12 3.25 -3.41 -10.28
C THR A 12 2.81 -4.74 -10.89
N ASP A 13 3.23 -5.86 -10.31
CA ASP A 13 2.90 -7.22 -10.77
C ASP A 13 1.67 -7.75 -10.02
N PRO A 14 0.53 -7.98 -10.68
CA PRO A 14 -0.65 -8.58 -10.05
C PRO A 14 -0.36 -9.97 -9.44
N ALA A 15 0.53 -10.76 -10.06
CA ALA A 15 0.87 -12.09 -9.57
C ALA A 15 1.64 -12.03 -8.24
N PHE A 16 2.46 -11.00 -8.04
CA PHE A 16 3.10 -10.73 -6.76
C PHE A 16 2.06 -10.51 -5.66
N TRP A 17 1.05 -9.67 -5.90
CA TRP A 17 0.02 -9.39 -4.90
C TRP A 17 -0.88 -10.59 -4.61
N ALA A 18 -1.22 -11.39 -5.63
CA ALA A 18 -1.96 -12.63 -5.46
C ALA A 18 -1.19 -13.65 -4.58
N ALA A 19 0.14 -13.73 -4.74
CA ALA A 19 1.00 -14.59 -3.94
C ALA A 19 1.32 -14.01 -2.55
N TYR A 20 1.44 -12.68 -2.43
CA TYR A 20 1.71 -12.01 -1.16
C TYR A 20 0.46 -11.95 -0.25
N LEU A 21 -0.73 -11.79 -0.83
CA LEU A 21 -2.02 -11.70 -0.15
C LEU A 21 -2.95 -12.87 -0.56
N PRO A 22 -2.54 -14.13 -0.33
CA PRO A 22 -3.37 -15.26 -0.68
C PRO A 22 -4.66 -15.25 0.16
N PRO A 23 -5.77 -15.83 -0.34
CA PRO A 23 -6.91 -16.15 0.51
C PRO A 23 -6.47 -17.05 1.67
N VAL A 24 -6.99 -16.82 2.88
CA VAL A 24 -6.61 -17.57 4.09
C VAL A 24 -6.82 -19.09 3.93
N ASP A 25 -7.84 -19.48 3.17
CA ASP A 25 -8.24 -20.88 2.97
C ASP A 25 -7.70 -21.51 1.67
N GLU A 26 -6.89 -20.78 0.90
CA GLU A 26 -6.36 -21.24 -0.38
C GLU A 26 -4.83 -21.25 -0.39
N PRO A 27 -4.19 -22.22 -1.08
CA PRO A 27 -2.76 -22.19 -1.25
C PRO A 27 -2.35 -20.95 -2.05
N ALA A 28 -1.30 -20.27 -1.60
CA ALA A 28 -0.76 -19.14 -2.35
C ALA A 28 -0.33 -19.59 -3.76
N PRO A 29 -0.64 -18.82 -4.81
CA PRO A 29 -0.13 -19.10 -6.14
C PRO A 29 1.40 -19.05 -6.13
N ALA A 30 2.03 -19.92 -6.92
CA ALA A 30 3.48 -19.96 -7.03
C ALA A 30 4.01 -18.65 -7.63
N HIS A 31 4.90 -17.97 -6.90
CA HIS A 31 5.61 -16.78 -7.37
C HIS A 31 7.01 -16.76 -6.75
N HIS A 32 8.04 -16.56 -7.58
CA HIS A 32 9.42 -16.58 -7.12
C HIS A 32 9.96 -15.15 -7.02
N ALA A 33 9.45 -14.39 -6.05
CA ALA A 33 9.98 -13.08 -5.69
C ALA A 33 10.79 -13.17 -4.39
N GLN A 34 11.97 -12.56 -4.40
CA GLN A 34 12.77 -12.33 -3.20
C GLN A 34 13.18 -10.85 -3.15
N THR A 35 12.79 -10.16 -2.07
CA THR A 35 13.17 -8.75 -1.89
C THR A 35 13.32 -8.40 -0.42
N ARG A 36 14.13 -7.38 -0.16
CA ARG A 36 14.40 -6.85 1.18
C ARG A 36 14.18 -5.35 1.18
N VAL A 37 13.30 -4.89 2.05
CA VAL A 37 12.88 -3.49 2.16
C VAL A 37 13.31 -2.97 3.52
N VAL A 38 14.09 -1.89 3.54
CA VAL A 38 14.50 -1.20 4.77
C VAL A 38 13.70 0.08 4.89
N LEU A 39 12.97 0.22 5.99
CA LEU A 39 12.06 1.30 6.28
C LEU A 39 12.61 2.10 7.47
N PRO A 40 13.39 3.18 7.26
CA PRO A 40 13.90 3.98 8.35
C PRO A 40 12.76 4.75 9.01
N VAL A 41 12.70 4.72 10.35
CA VAL A 41 11.60 5.33 11.10
C VAL A 41 12.09 6.52 11.91
N ALA A 42 13.08 6.35 12.79
CA ALA A 42 13.59 7.45 13.60
C ALA A 42 14.98 7.17 14.21
N ASP A 43 15.89 8.14 14.13
CA ASP A 43 17.18 8.15 14.84
C ASP A 43 17.99 6.84 14.70
N GLY A 44 18.01 6.27 13.49
CA GLY A 44 18.71 5.02 13.17
C GLY A 44 17.89 3.73 13.41
N TYR A 45 16.72 3.83 14.05
CA TYR A 45 15.77 2.73 14.12
C TYR A 45 14.97 2.61 12.82
N GLY A 46 14.63 1.39 12.45
CA GLY A 46 13.77 1.11 11.29
C GLY A 46 13.15 -0.28 11.33
N LEU A 47 12.27 -0.55 10.38
CA LEU A 47 11.76 -1.89 10.09
C LEU A 47 12.48 -2.48 8.88
N VAL A 48 12.62 -3.79 8.86
CA VAL A 48 13.15 -4.55 7.73
C VAL A 48 12.14 -5.60 7.35
N LEU A 49 11.58 -5.51 6.15
CA LEU A 49 10.67 -6.50 5.59
C LEU A 49 11.44 -7.33 4.56
N GLU A 50 11.56 -8.62 4.82
CA GLU A 50 12.11 -9.60 3.89
C GLU A 50 10.96 -10.43 3.34
N ILE A 51 10.84 -10.48 2.02
CA ILE A 51 9.80 -11.20 1.30
C ILE A 51 10.49 -12.29 0.49
N ASP A 52 10.11 -13.55 0.71
CA ASP A 52 10.55 -14.70 -0.05
C ASP A 52 9.34 -15.57 -0.43
N LEU A 53 8.69 -15.19 -1.53
CA LEU A 53 7.50 -15.90 -2.02
C LEU A 53 7.83 -17.29 -2.58
N GLY A 54 9.11 -17.55 -2.91
CA GLY A 54 9.54 -18.88 -3.34
C GLY A 54 9.40 -19.94 -2.25
N TYR A 55 9.56 -19.54 -0.99
CA TYR A 55 9.30 -20.39 0.18
C TYR A 55 8.00 -20.04 0.91
N GLY A 56 7.25 -19.04 0.43
CA GLY A 56 6.05 -18.54 1.09
C GLY A 56 6.32 -17.87 2.43
N GLU A 57 7.55 -17.38 2.64
CA GLU A 57 7.98 -16.78 3.91
C GLU A 57 8.07 -15.25 3.78
N CYS A 58 7.57 -14.53 4.78
CA CYS A 58 7.82 -13.11 4.93
C CYS A 58 8.28 -12.85 6.37
N LEU A 59 9.37 -12.10 6.53
CA LEU A 59 9.96 -11.80 7.83
C LEU A 59 9.90 -10.30 8.07
N LEU A 60 9.41 -9.91 9.25
CA LEU A 60 9.52 -8.56 9.75
C LEU A 60 10.57 -8.52 10.86
N GLY A 61 11.55 -7.63 10.71
CA GLY A 61 12.58 -7.38 11.70
C GLY A 61 12.67 -5.91 12.09
N LEU A 62 13.29 -5.65 13.23
CA LEU A 62 13.61 -4.33 13.75
C LEU A 62 15.10 -4.06 13.57
N ARG A 63 15.43 -2.97 12.87
CA ARG A 63 16.79 -2.47 12.77
C ARG A 63 17.06 -1.49 13.91
N GLN A 64 18.08 -1.76 14.70
CA GLN A 64 18.60 -0.82 15.71
C GLN A 64 19.69 0.08 15.10
N PRO A 65 19.96 1.24 15.73
CA PRO A 65 21.14 2.04 15.39
C PRO A 65 22.41 1.20 15.54
N ALA A 66 23.31 1.29 14.56
CA ALA A 66 24.58 0.56 14.51
C ALA A 66 24.51 -0.99 14.45
N ALA A 67 23.33 -1.61 14.53
CA ALA A 67 23.18 -3.04 14.30
C ALA A 67 23.29 -3.37 12.80
N THR A 68 24.05 -4.42 12.48
CA THR A 68 24.21 -4.94 11.12
C THR A 68 23.09 -5.88 10.73
N GLU A 69 22.52 -6.62 11.69
CA GLU A 69 21.42 -7.55 11.48
C GLU A 69 20.15 -7.04 12.18
N PRO A 70 18.98 -7.16 11.54
CA PRO A 70 17.72 -6.83 12.17
C PRO A 70 17.35 -7.87 13.22
N LEU A 71 16.81 -7.43 14.36
CA LEU A 71 16.20 -8.30 15.35
C LEU A 71 14.87 -8.86 14.79
N PRO A 72 14.67 -10.19 14.74
CA PRO A 72 13.44 -10.75 14.21
C PRO A 72 12.25 -10.37 15.10
N LEU A 73 11.17 -9.85 14.51
CA LEU A 73 9.90 -9.57 15.20
C LEU A 73 8.86 -10.65 14.92
N ALA A 74 8.65 -10.97 13.63
CA ALA A 74 7.65 -11.96 13.20
C ALA A 74 8.04 -12.61 11.87
N ARG A 75 7.48 -13.80 11.66
CA ARG A 75 7.46 -14.51 10.38
C ARG A 75 6.02 -14.81 10.01
N LEU A 76 5.64 -14.48 8.78
CA LEU A 76 4.43 -14.97 8.14
C LEU A 76 4.79 -16.15 7.25
N ASP A 77 3.96 -17.20 7.31
CA ASP A 77 4.03 -18.39 6.48
C ASP A 77 2.59 -18.86 6.19
N PRO A 78 2.35 -19.83 5.27
CA PRO A 78 0.99 -20.28 4.97
C PRO A 78 0.21 -20.81 6.18
N GLY A 79 0.89 -21.27 7.24
CA GLY A 79 0.25 -21.67 8.49
C GLY A 79 0.04 -20.53 9.48
N ARG A 80 0.63 -19.35 9.24
CA ARG A 80 0.60 -18.15 10.08
C ARG A 80 0.50 -16.89 9.21
N PRO A 81 -0.68 -16.59 8.65
CA PRO A 81 -0.86 -15.47 7.74
C PRO A 81 -0.85 -14.10 8.43
N TYR A 82 -1.00 -14.05 9.76
CA TYR A 82 -0.99 -12.81 10.56
C TYR A 82 -0.11 -12.94 11.80
N ALA A 83 0.46 -11.82 12.24
CA ALA A 83 1.25 -11.72 13.46
C ALA A 83 0.89 -10.45 14.24
N ALA A 84 0.62 -10.56 15.53
CA ALA A 84 0.34 -9.41 16.40
C ALA A 84 1.64 -8.86 17.00
N VAL A 85 2.47 -8.21 16.16
CA VAL A 85 3.77 -7.64 16.60
C VAL A 85 3.78 -6.12 16.67
N LEU A 86 2.96 -5.46 15.87
CA LEU A 86 2.71 -4.02 15.92
C LEU A 86 1.24 -3.78 16.30
N ARG A 87 0.97 -2.69 17.01
CA ARG A 87 -0.39 -2.15 17.10
C ARG A 87 -0.75 -1.45 15.78
N TRP A 88 -2.04 -1.38 15.43
CA TRP A 88 -2.48 -0.62 14.26
C TRP A 88 -2.02 0.84 14.31
N ALA A 89 -2.14 1.47 15.48
CA ALA A 89 -1.69 2.84 15.69
C ALA A 89 -0.16 3.00 15.52
N GLU A 90 0.63 1.94 15.77
CA GLU A 90 2.09 1.97 15.54
C GLU A 90 2.40 1.91 14.05
N LEU A 91 1.66 1.11 13.28
CA LEU A 91 1.76 1.08 11.81
C LEU A 91 1.33 2.42 11.19
N ASP A 92 0.23 3.01 11.67
CA ASP A 92 -0.25 4.33 11.23
C ASP A 92 0.83 5.40 11.45
N LEU A 93 1.41 5.47 12.65
CA LEU A 93 2.50 6.41 12.96
C LEU A 93 3.68 6.27 11.99
N ILE A 94 4.11 5.03 11.71
CA ILE A 94 5.24 4.76 10.82
C ILE A 94 4.90 5.17 9.38
N GLY A 95 3.68 4.89 8.92
CA GLY A 95 3.18 5.32 7.60
C GLY A 95 3.22 6.82 7.42
N ARG A 96 2.69 7.58 8.39
CA ARG A 96 2.75 9.05 8.39
C ARG A 96 4.17 9.58 8.29
N LEU A 97 5.11 9.01 9.06
CA LEU A 97 6.52 9.43 9.03
C LEU A 97 7.19 9.19 7.68
N LEU A 98 6.94 8.03 7.05
CA LEU A 98 7.50 7.74 5.73
C LEU A 98 6.91 8.65 4.65
N ALA A 99 5.61 8.93 4.70
CA ALA A 99 4.95 9.84 3.75
C ALA A 99 5.46 11.29 3.87
N LEU A 100 5.74 11.73 5.10
CA LEU A 100 6.37 13.03 5.35
C LEU A 100 7.82 13.07 4.84
N ASP A 101 8.58 11.99 4.99
CA ASP A 101 9.96 11.93 4.51
C ASP A 101 10.08 11.84 2.98
N ASP A 102 9.16 11.13 2.34
CA ASP A 102 9.18 10.88 0.91
C ASP A 102 7.77 10.60 0.37
N PRO A 103 7.24 11.44 -0.54
CA PRO A 103 5.95 11.23 -1.20
C PRO A 103 5.83 9.89 -1.94
N ALA A 104 6.95 9.23 -2.28
CA ALA A 104 6.93 7.88 -2.85
C ALA A 104 6.34 6.84 -1.89
N TRP A 105 6.22 7.14 -0.60
CA TRP A 105 5.56 6.30 0.40
C TRP A 105 4.23 6.93 0.85
N PRO A 106 3.17 6.93 0.00
CA PRO A 106 1.90 7.56 0.34
C PRO A 106 1.26 6.90 1.57
N HIS A 107 0.52 7.70 2.34
CA HIS A 107 -0.20 7.23 3.51
C HIS A 107 -1.68 7.69 3.47
N PRO A 108 -2.65 6.77 3.56
CA PRO A 108 -2.46 5.32 3.44
C PRO A 108 -2.00 4.87 2.05
N GLY A 109 -1.26 3.77 1.97
CA GLY A 109 -0.71 3.30 0.70
C GLY A 109 0.14 2.04 0.83
N LEU A 110 1.22 1.97 0.06
CA LEU A 110 2.05 0.77 -0.10
C LEU A 110 2.50 0.16 1.24
N LEU A 111 2.92 0.99 2.21
CA LEU A 111 3.35 0.50 3.52
C LEU A 111 2.22 -0.26 4.24
N VAL A 112 1.02 0.31 4.27
CA VAL A 112 -0.15 -0.29 4.92
C VAL A 112 -0.50 -1.61 4.24
N ALA A 113 -0.51 -1.65 2.90
CA ALA A 113 -0.76 -2.87 2.14
C ALA A 113 0.26 -3.98 2.48
N LEU A 114 1.55 -3.63 2.59
CA LEU A 114 2.60 -4.59 2.94
C LEU A 114 2.51 -5.06 4.39
N LEU A 115 2.25 -4.17 5.34
CA LEU A 115 2.46 -4.45 6.77
C LEU A 115 1.20 -4.73 7.59
N HIS A 116 -0.01 -4.56 7.06
CA HIS A 116 -1.25 -4.74 7.84
C HIS A 116 -1.37 -6.12 8.51
N ARG A 117 -0.78 -7.17 7.93
CA ARG A 117 -0.76 -8.54 8.50
C ARG A 117 0.09 -8.67 9.77
N TYR A 118 1.00 -7.73 10.01
CA TYR A 118 1.80 -7.64 11.24
C TYR A 118 1.18 -6.73 12.31
N ALA A 119 0.07 -6.07 11.97
CA ALA A 119 -0.59 -5.07 12.78
C ALA A 119 -2.12 -5.27 12.79
N PRO A 120 -2.64 -6.43 13.24
CA PRO A 120 -4.08 -6.60 13.37
C PRO A 120 -4.66 -5.52 14.31
N PRO A 121 -5.84 -4.95 14.00
CA PRO A 121 -6.43 -3.89 14.79
C PRO A 121 -6.88 -4.46 16.13
N ALA A 122 -6.92 -3.63 17.16
CA ALA A 122 -7.54 -4.04 18.42
C ALA A 122 -9.04 -4.33 18.20
N GLY A 123 -9.64 -5.19 19.03
CA GLY A 123 -11.09 -5.43 19.05
C GLY A 123 -11.97 -4.23 19.45
N ASP A 124 -11.44 -3.00 19.45
CA ASP A 124 -12.22 -1.76 19.57
C ASP A 124 -12.95 -1.46 18.25
N PRO A 125 -14.29 -1.32 18.22
CA PRO A 125 -15.03 -1.06 16.99
C PRO A 125 -14.57 0.19 16.24
N ALA A 126 -14.19 1.27 16.94
CA ALA A 126 -13.78 2.51 16.29
C ALA A 126 -12.39 2.39 15.63
N GLU A 127 -11.44 1.73 16.29
CA GLU A 127 -10.16 1.35 15.67
C GLU A 127 -10.37 0.40 14.49
N ALA A 128 -11.24 -0.60 14.63
CA ALA A 128 -11.57 -1.56 13.59
C ALA A 128 -12.11 -0.85 12.32
N ASP A 129 -13.10 0.04 12.46
CA ASP A 129 -13.65 0.79 11.33
C ASP A 129 -12.60 1.67 10.63
N ARG A 130 -11.77 2.38 11.41
CA ARG A 130 -10.68 3.19 10.86
C ARG A 130 -9.65 2.33 10.13
N SER A 131 -9.25 1.21 10.72
CA SER A 131 -8.28 0.30 10.11
C SER A 131 -8.79 -0.31 8.81
N ALA A 132 -10.06 -0.72 8.78
CA ALA A 132 -10.73 -1.24 7.59
C ALA A 132 -10.76 -0.21 6.46
N ALA A 133 -11.18 1.02 6.76
CA ALA A 133 -11.24 2.09 5.77
C ALA A 133 -9.85 2.43 5.21
N MET A 134 -8.84 2.47 6.09
CA MET A 134 -7.47 2.80 5.72
C MET A 134 -6.79 1.67 4.93
N LEU A 135 -7.01 0.41 5.31
CA LEU A 135 -6.54 -0.75 4.55
C LEU A 135 -7.21 -0.86 3.18
N ALA A 136 -8.54 -0.69 3.12
CA ALA A 136 -9.28 -0.71 1.86
C ALA A 136 -8.77 0.38 0.90
N THR A 137 -8.50 1.58 1.43
CA THR A 137 -7.88 2.68 0.69
C THR A 137 -6.48 2.29 0.19
N ALA A 138 -5.63 1.78 1.07
CA ALA A 138 -4.26 1.39 0.73
C ALA A 138 -4.22 0.34 -0.40
N LEU A 139 -5.08 -0.68 -0.34
CA LEU A 139 -5.16 -1.73 -1.36
C LEU A 139 -5.74 -1.21 -2.68
N ARG A 140 -6.70 -0.29 -2.63
CA ARG A 140 -7.24 0.35 -3.85
C ARG A 140 -6.22 1.28 -4.51
N ALA A 141 -5.38 1.97 -3.73
CA ALA A 141 -4.31 2.80 -4.26
C ALA A 141 -3.24 2.01 -5.05
N LEU A 142 -3.18 0.68 -4.86
CA LEU A 142 -2.34 -0.19 -5.68
C LEU A 142 -2.91 -0.42 -7.08
N ARG A 143 -4.18 -0.09 -7.34
CA ARG A 143 -4.78 -0.23 -8.66
C ARG A 143 -4.18 0.80 -9.59
N ARG A 144 -3.85 0.37 -10.81
CA ARG A 144 -3.72 1.29 -11.93
C ARG A 144 -5.09 1.44 -12.58
N ASP A 145 -5.46 2.67 -12.91
CA ASP A 145 -6.51 2.90 -13.88
C ASP A 145 -5.97 2.44 -15.24
N ASP A 146 -6.67 1.52 -15.89
CA ASP A 146 -6.46 1.33 -17.32
C ASP A 146 -6.84 2.64 -18.04
N PRO A 147 -6.05 3.10 -19.03
CA PRO A 147 -6.59 4.07 -19.96
C PRO A 147 -7.84 3.47 -20.60
N PRO A 148 -8.94 4.23 -20.75
CA PRO A 148 -10.16 3.70 -21.34
C PRO A 148 -9.81 3.12 -22.72
N VAL A 149 -10.10 1.83 -22.89
CA VAL A 149 -10.05 1.18 -24.20
C VAL A 149 -11.00 1.98 -25.09
N THR A 150 -10.46 2.87 -25.90
CA THR A 150 -11.21 3.44 -27.01
C THR A 150 -11.51 2.27 -27.95
N ASP A 151 -12.69 1.69 -27.80
CA ASP A 151 -13.25 0.77 -28.77
C ASP A 151 -13.16 1.45 -30.13
N GLY A 152 -12.26 0.95 -30.98
CA GLY A 152 -12.03 1.38 -32.34
C GLY A 152 -13.20 0.99 -33.25
N ARG A 153 -14.40 1.49 -32.95
CA ARG A 153 -15.62 1.25 -33.71
C ARG A 153 -16.58 2.44 -33.65
N ALA A 154 -16.12 3.59 -34.11
CA ALA A 154 -17.01 4.62 -34.70
C ALA A 154 -16.21 5.66 -35.49
N ALA A 155 -16.16 5.51 -36.82
CA ALA A 155 -16.28 6.60 -37.81
C ALA A 155 -15.96 6.05 -39.21
N ALA A 156 -16.80 5.16 -39.72
CA ALA A 156 -16.96 4.97 -41.16
C ALA A 156 -18.31 5.56 -41.54
N ASP A 157 -18.34 6.88 -41.73
CA ASP A 157 -19.41 7.56 -42.46
C ASP A 157 -18.76 8.36 -43.58
N GLY A 158 -19.11 7.98 -44.80
CA GLY A 158 -18.41 8.39 -46.00
C GLY A 158 -18.85 9.74 -46.55
N ARG A 159 -18.07 10.23 -47.52
CA ARG A 159 -18.60 11.08 -48.59
C ARG A 159 -17.86 10.81 -49.89
N ALA A 160 -18.64 10.42 -50.89
CA ALA A 160 -18.24 10.33 -52.29
C ALA A 160 -18.20 11.73 -52.91
N THR A 161 -17.22 11.98 -53.77
CA THR A 161 -17.34 12.91 -54.90
C THR A 161 -16.62 12.32 -56.11
N THR A 162 -17.39 12.07 -57.15
CA THR A 162 -17.01 11.72 -58.52
C THR A 162 -16.52 12.94 -59.31
N GLY A 163 -15.61 12.75 -60.28
CA GLY A 163 -15.33 13.75 -61.33
C GLY A 163 -14.03 13.55 -62.14
N ASP A 164 -14.17 12.93 -63.32
CA ASP A 164 -13.38 12.85 -64.57
C ASP A 164 -11.98 13.52 -64.77
N GLY A 165 -11.12 12.82 -65.54
CA GLY A 165 -9.74 13.19 -66.01
C GLY A 165 -9.68 14.08 -67.27
N PRO A 166 -8.71 13.96 -68.23
CA PRO A 166 -7.51 13.11 -68.33
C PRO A 166 -6.20 13.80 -68.90
N ALA A 167 -5.17 12.97 -69.14
CA ALA A 167 -4.12 13.01 -70.18
C ALA A 167 -2.67 13.50 -69.85
N GLY A 168 -1.70 12.59 -70.12
CA GLY A 168 -0.29 12.91 -70.44
C GLY A 168 0.77 12.07 -69.69
N GLY A 169 1.28 10.99 -70.30
CA GLY A 169 2.47 10.25 -69.81
C GLY A 169 3.78 10.80 -70.41
N PRO A 170 4.86 10.00 -70.56
CA PRO A 170 5.46 8.99 -69.68
C PRO A 170 6.92 9.37 -69.29
N ASP A 171 7.55 8.70 -68.32
CA ASP A 171 8.97 8.29 -68.36
C ASP A 171 9.47 7.67 -67.02
N GLY A 172 10.33 6.65 -67.14
CA GLY A 172 11.31 6.20 -66.13
C GLY A 172 10.76 5.41 -64.94
N ALA A 173 10.65 4.08 -65.00
CA ALA A 173 11.74 3.13 -64.74
C ALA A 173 12.52 3.42 -63.44
N ASP A 174 12.11 2.80 -62.33
CA ASP A 174 13.09 2.10 -61.49
C ASP A 174 12.44 0.93 -60.73
N ALA A 175 13.08 -0.22 -60.86
CA ALA A 175 12.61 -1.51 -60.40
C ALA A 175 13.06 -1.78 -58.97
N ALA A 176 12.10 -1.92 -58.05
CA ALA A 176 12.31 -2.60 -56.77
C ALA A 176 11.47 -3.87 -56.77
N ALA A 177 12.14 -5.02 -56.78
CA ALA A 177 11.56 -6.35 -56.82
C ALA A 177 10.60 -6.58 -55.64
N GLY A 178 9.31 -6.69 -55.94
CA GLY A 178 8.30 -7.18 -55.01
C GLY A 178 8.50 -8.66 -54.77
N ALA A 179 8.94 -9.02 -53.56
CA ALA A 179 8.86 -10.39 -53.07
C ALA A 179 7.39 -10.80 -53.02
N THR A 180 6.97 -11.68 -53.93
CA THR A 180 5.64 -12.28 -53.90
C THR A 180 5.56 -13.14 -52.63
N PRO A 181 4.63 -12.87 -51.69
CA PRO A 181 4.44 -13.77 -50.56
C PRO A 181 4.03 -15.12 -51.13
N GLY A 182 4.79 -16.17 -50.79
CA GLY A 182 4.45 -17.54 -51.13
C GLY A 182 3.05 -17.91 -50.61
N PRO A 183 2.44 -19.00 -51.12
CA PRO A 183 1.10 -19.39 -50.71
C PRO A 183 1.06 -19.53 -49.18
N VAL A 184 0.26 -18.68 -48.54
CA VAL A 184 -0.01 -18.74 -47.11
C VAL A 184 -0.70 -20.07 -46.87
N GLN A 185 0.02 -21.01 -46.24
CA GLN A 185 -0.57 -22.28 -45.86
C GLN A 185 -1.71 -21.98 -44.88
N PRO A 186 -2.96 -22.40 -45.18
CA PRO A 186 -4.04 -22.24 -44.22
C PRO A 186 -3.66 -23.01 -42.94
N PRO A 187 -3.92 -22.46 -41.74
CA PRO A 187 -3.60 -23.13 -40.50
C PRO A 187 -4.19 -24.54 -40.52
N LEU A 188 -3.39 -25.53 -40.12
CA LEU A 188 -3.83 -26.92 -40.04
C LEU A 188 -5.06 -26.98 -39.13
N GLU A 189 -6.14 -27.65 -39.57
CA GLU A 189 -7.41 -27.69 -38.81
C GLU A 189 -7.26 -28.23 -37.38
N LEU A 190 -6.20 -29.00 -37.13
CA LEU A 190 -5.83 -29.47 -35.78
C LEU A 190 -5.61 -28.32 -34.78
N PHE A 191 -5.21 -27.13 -35.24
CA PHE A 191 -4.97 -25.94 -34.41
C PHE A 191 -6.12 -24.91 -34.47
N ALA A 192 -7.16 -25.18 -35.25
CA ALA A 192 -8.34 -24.31 -35.34
C ALA A 192 -9.31 -24.54 -34.17
N ASP A 193 -9.15 -25.64 -33.43
CA ASP A 193 -9.96 -25.95 -32.25
C ASP A 193 -9.51 -25.11 -31.04
N PRO A 194 -10.38 -24.24 -30.49
CA PRO A 194 -10.06 -23.40 -29.34
C PRO A 194 -9.67 -24.19 -28.08
N SER A 195 -10.04 -25.47 -27.98
CA SER A 195 -9.71 -26.33 -26.84
C SER A 195 -8.24 -26.74 -26.77
N TRP A 196 -7.50 -26.58 -27.87
CA TRP A 196 -6.05 -26.81 -27.92
C TRP A 196 -5.23 -25.63 -27.40
N TRP A 197 -5.84 -24.45 -27.31
CA TRP A 197 -5.23 -23.26 -26.74
C TRP A 197 -5.74 -23.10 -25.31
N PRO A 198 -4.87 -22.88 -24.30
CA PRO A 198 -5.38 -22.44 -23.01
C PRO A 198 -6.23 -21.19 -23.26
N ALA A 199 -7.49 -21.20 -22.80
CA ALA A 199 -8.32 -20.01 -22.83
C ALA A 199 -7.46 -18.88 -22.23
N PRO A 200 -7.25 -17.76 -22.93
CA PRO A 200 -6.55 -16.65 -22.32
C PRO A 200 -7.33 -16.35 -21.05
N ALA A 201 -6.68 -16.54 -19.90
CA ALA A 201 -7.25 -16.06 -18.66
C ALA A 201 -7.59 -14.60 -18.95
N THR A 202 -8.85 -14.23 -18.84
CA THR A 202 -9.25 -12.83 -18.77
C THR A 202 -8.69 -12.34 -17.45
N VAL A 203 -7.38 -12.12 -17.41
CA VAL A 203 -6.69 -11.49 -16.31
C VAL A 203 -7.19 -10.07 -16.36
N ASP A 204 -8.10 -9.76 -15.45
CA ASP A 204 -8.38 -8.39 -15.11
C ASP A 204 -7.02 -7.72 -14.83
N PRO A 205 -6.61 -6.72 -15.62
CA PRO A 205 -5.29 -6.10 -15.49
C PRO A 205 -5.13 -5.34 -14.16
N ARG A 206 -6.21 -5.21 -13.37
CA ARG A 206 -6.16 -4.65 -12.02
C ARG A 206 -5.30 -5.53 -11.12
N ILE A 207 -4.33 -4.87 -10.48
CA ILE A 207 -3.46 -5.47 -9.45
C ILE A 207 -4.27 -6.17 -8.34
N LEU A 208 -5.42 -5.61 -7.94
CA LEU A 208 -6.37 -6.20 -7.00
C LEU A 208 -7.81 -5.81 -7.36
N ASP A 209 -8.72 -6.78 -7.49
CA ASP A 209 -10.16 -6.53 -7.69
C ASP A 209 -10.88 -6.15 -6.38
N ASP A 210 -12.16 -5.75 -6.47
CA ASP A 210 -12.95 -5.31 -5.30
C ASP A 210 -13.26 -6.45 -4.33
N GLU A 211 -13.38 -7.68 -4.84
CA GLU A 211 -13.62 -8.86 -4.02
C GLU A 211 -12.40 -9.20 -3.16
N SER A 212 -11.20 -9.14 -3.75
CA SER A 212 -9.93 -9.35 -3.06
C SER A 212 -9.67 -8.28 -2.01
N VAL A 213 -9.96 -7.01 -2.32
CA VAL A 213 -9.89 -5.93 -1.32
C VAL A 213 -10.86 -6.19 -0.17
N ALA A 214 -12.13 -6.50 -0.46
CA ALA A 214 -13.13 -6.75 0.56
C ALA A 214 -12.79 -7.97 1.43
N ARG A 215 -12.20 -9.01 0.84
CA ARG A 215 -11.71 -10.20 1.53
C ARG A 215 -10.57 -9.86 2.49
N GLN A 216 -9.52 -9.19 2.02
CA GLN A 216 -8.39 -8.79 2.86
C GLN A 216 -8.83 -7.92 4.04
N VAL A 217 -9.80 -7.03 3.84
CA VAL A 217 -10.38 -6.22 4.92
C VAL A 217 -11.12 -7.09 5.94
N ARG A 218 -11.95 -8.05 5.50
CA ARG A 218 -12.63 -8.98 6.42
C ARG A 218 -11.62 -9.81 7.22
N ASP A 219 -10.64 -10.39 6.55
CA ASP A 219 -9.62 -11.23 7.19
C ASP A 219 -8.82 -10.41 8.23
N HIS A 220 -8.47 -9.17 7.90
CA HIS A 220 -7.81 -8.25 8.82
C HIS A 220 -8.65 -7.97 10.08
N LEU A 221 -9.96 -7.76 9.93
CA LEU A 221 -10.88 -7.52 11.04
C LEU A 221 -11.12 -8.78 11.88
N ASP A 222 -11.25 -9.95 11.25
CA ASP A 222 -11.45 -11.23 11.94
C ASP A 222 -10.23 -11.63 12.78
N HIS A 223 -9.02 -11.30 12.33
CA HIS A 223 -7.80 -11.44 13.13
C HIS A 223 -7.72 -10.38 14.24
N GLY A 224 -8.16 -9.15 13.96
CA GLY A 224 -8.25 -8.08 14.96
C GLY A 224 -9.20 -8.39 16.10
N ALA A 225 -10.37 -8.96 15.81
CA ALA A 225 -11.35 -9.38 16.82
C ALA A 225 -10.81 -10.43 17.81
N ARG A 226 -9.76 -11.18 17.42
CA ARG A 226 -9.07 -12.16 18.26
C ARG A 226 -7.89 -11.57 19.03
N THR A 227 -7.46 -10.36 18.67
CA THR A 227 -6.29 -9.69 19.24
C THR A 227 -6.73 -8.61 20.23
N HIS A 228 -6.24 -8.68 21.46
CA HIS A 228 -6.46 -7.61 22.43
C HIS A 228 -5.13 -7.06 22.94
N TRP A 229 -4.97 -5.75 22.92
CA TRP A 229 -3.75 -5.09 23.39
C TRP A 229 -3.93 -4.64 24.83
N ARG A 230 -2.91 -4.85 25.67
CA ARG A 230 -2.88 -4.29 27.02
C ARG A 230 -1.48 -3.78 27.35
N TYR A 231 -1.42 -2.73 28.15
CA TYR A 231 -0.15 -2.27 28.70
C TYR A 231 0.28 -3.17 29.88
N ALA A 232 1.55 -3.56 29.90
CA ALA A 232 2.18 -4.30 30.97
C ALA A 232 3.45 -3.58 31.42
N ALA A 233 3.49 -3.16 32.68
CA ALA A 233 4.65 -2.46 33.24
C ALA A 233 5.93 -3.29 33.08
N GLY A 234 6.98 -2.67 32.53
CA GLY A 234 8.26 -3.32 32.23
C GLY A 234 8.34 -4.03 30.87
N TRP A 235 7.19 -4.22 30.19
CA TRP A 235 7.12 -4.89 28.88
C TRP A 235 6.49 -4.00 27.80
N GLY A 236 5.84 -2.89 28.19
CA GLY A 236 5.10 -2.03 27.29
C GLY A 236 3.78 -2.65 26.85
N TRP A 237 3.35 -2.36 25.63
CA TRP A 237 2.15 -2.96 25.05
C TRP A 237 2.40 -4.43 24.71
N VAL A 238 1.47 -5.30 25.10
CA VAL A 238 1.50 -6.73 24.79
C VAL A 238 0.18 -7.14 24.16
N ALA A 239 0.24 -8.00 23.16
CA ALA A 239 -0.92 -8.73 22.68
C ALA A 239 -1.29 -9.75 23.75
N ALA A 240 -2.55 -9.75 24.11
CA ALA A 240 -3.20 -10.79 24.87
C ALA A 240 -4.25 -11.42 23.93
N GLY A 241 -4.53 -12.70 24.13
CA GLY A 241 -5.17 -13.55 23.13
C GLY A 241 -4.21 -14.66 22.75
N GLN A 242 -4.73 -15.83 22.42
CA GLN A 242 -3.90 -16.97 22.07
C GLN A 242 -3.32 -16.69 20.67
N PRO A 243 -2.02 -16.35 20.52
CA PRO A 243 -1.41 -16.52 19.21
C PRO A 243 -1.45 -18.04 18.97
N ASP A 244 -1.79 -18.48 17.77
CA ASP A 244 -2.10 -19.89 17.51
C ASP A 244 -1.03 -20.84 18.09
N GLY A 245 -1.39 -21.53 19.18
CA GLY A 245 -0.55 -22.52 19.87
C GLY A 245 0.69 -21.98 20.63
N PRO A 246 1.28 -22.81 21.52
CA PRO A 246 2.56 -22.50 22.14
C PRO A 246 3.66 -22.30 21.07
N GLY A 247 4.38 -21.19 21.13
CA GLY A 247 5.55 -20.90 20.28
C GLY A 247 5.34 -19.91 19.13
N ALA A 248 4.21 -19.22 19.05
CA ALA A 248 4.00 -18.19 18.03
C ALA A 248 4.81 -16.90 18.33
N PRO A 249 5.54 -16.32 17.35
CA PRO A 249 6.25 -15.07 17.50
C PRO A 249 5.24 -13.91 17.48
N ALA A 250 4.76 -13.53 18.65
CA ALA A 250 3.90 -12.37 18.85
C ALA A 250 4.49 -11.52 19.97
N ARG A 251 4.11 -10.24 20.05
CA ARG A 251 4.46 -9.33 21.15
C ARG A 251 3.70 -9.74 22.41
N VAL A 252 3.95 -10.97 22.90
CA VAL A 252 3.17 -11.66 23.94
C VAL A 252 4.00 -11.78 25.20
N LEU A 253 3.37 -11.46 26.33
CA LEU A 253 4.01 -11.48 27.63
C LEU A 253 4.64 -12.86 27.93
N GLY A 254 5.92 -12.87 28.31
CA GLY A 254 6.67 -14.09 28.61
C GLY A 254 7.36 -14.73 27.40
N ALA A 255 7.24 -14.15 26.20
CA ALA A 255 8.10 -14.49 25.08
C ALA A 255 9.53 -14.00 25.36
N GLU A 256 10.36 -14.86 25.95
CA GLU A 256 11.71 -14.51 26.44
C GLU A 256 12.64 -13.94 25.35
N SER A 257 12.34 -14.19 24.07
CA SER A 257 13.13 -13.72 22.93
C SER A 257 12.57 -12.47 22.23
N PHE A 258 11.39 -11.97 22.62
CA PHE A 258 10.80 -10.82 21.92
C PHE A 258 11.45 -9.49 22.38
N PRO A 259 11.89 -8.63 21.45
CA PRO A 259 12.62 -7.40 21.78
C PRO A 259 11.68 -6.25 22.18
N PHE A 260 11.06 -6.36 23.36
CA PHE A 260 10.06 -5.40 23.85
C PHE A 260 10.62 -3.98 24.00
N ASP A 261 11.83 -3.87 24.55
CA ASP A 261 12.47 -2.58 24.80
C ASP A 261 12.77 -1.87 23.49
N GLU A 262 13.23 -2.60 22.47
CA GLU A 262 13.56 -2.05 21.16
C GLU A 262 12.33 -1.58 20.40
N VAL A 263 11.24 -2.34 20.42
CA VAL A 263 9.98 -1.92 19.80
C VAL A 263 9.42 -0.70 20.52
N THR A 264 9.46 -0.69 21.86
CA THR A 264 9.01 0.46 22.66
C THR A 264 9.86 1.70 22.35
N GLU A 265 11.17 1.55 22.22
CA GLU A 265 12.08 2.63 21.87
C GLU A 265 11.85 3.14 20.44
N LEU A 266 11.66 2.25 19.45
CA LEU A 266 11.29 2.59 18.08
C LEU A 266 10.04 3.49 18.06
N VAL A 267 8.96 3.07 18.73
CA VAL A 267 7.68 3.80 18.76
C VAL A 267 7.84 5.15 19.48
N ARG A 268 8.55 5.17 20.62
CA ARG A 268 8.83 6.42 21.36
C ARG A 268 9.58 7.43 20.50
N ARG A 269 10.59 6.99 19.75
CA ARG A 269 11.36 7.87 18.85
C ARG A 269 10.55 8.30 17.63
N ALA A 270 9.75 7.41 17.07
CA ALA A 270 8.81 7.73 16.00
C ALA A 270 7.83 8.84 16.44
N ALA A 271 7.22 8.71 17.62
CA ALA A 271 6.29 9.70 18.16
C ALA A 271 6.97 11.05 18.44
N ALA A 272 8.19 11.04 18.99
CA ALA A 272 8.99 12.25 19.18
C ALA A 272 9.35 12.92 17.84
N ARG A 273 9.69 12.13 16.82
CA ARG A 273 9.99 12.63 15.48
C ARG A 273 8.76 13.26 14.82
N HIS A 274 7.61 12.59 14.88
CA HIS A 274 6.35 13.08 14.33
C HIS A 274 5.97 14.43 14.95
N ARG A 275 6.07 14.57 16.28
CA ARG A 275 5.84 15.85 16.96
C ARG A 275 6.77 16.95 16.47
N ARG A 276 8.06 16.68 16.31
CA ARG A 276 9.02 17.67 15.79
C ARG A 276 8.70 18.12 14.37
N LEU A 277 8.26 17.20 13.51
CA LEU A 277 7.87 17.54 12.14
C LEU A 277 6.62 18.42 12.08
N LEU A 278 5.76 18.35 13.10
CA LEU A 278 4.54 19.14 13.21
C LEU A 278 4.71 20.40 14.08
N ASP A 279 5.81 20.53 14.83
CA ASP A 279 6.16 21.74 15.59
C ASP A 279 6.85 22.81 14.70
N THR A 280 6.38 22.90 13.47
CA THR A 280 6.87 23.81 12.45
C THR A 280 6.16 25.17 12.54
N PRO A 281 6.79 26.26 12.08
CA PRO A 281 6.18 27.59 12.14
C PRO A 281 4.84 27.70 11.42
N TRP A 282 4.61 26.85 10.41
CA TRP A 282 3.37 26.85 9.63
C TRP A 282 2.18 26.20 10.35
N ARG A 283 2.41 25.40 11.40
CA ARG A 283 1.33 24.89 12.27
C ARG A 283 0.95 25.93 13.32
N THR A 284 0.34 27.02 12.86
CA THR A 284 -0.12 28.09 13.74
C THR A 284 -1.27 27.63 14.65
N PRO A 285 -1.56 28.34 15.77
CA PRO A 285 -2.73 28.05 16.59
C PRO A 285 -4.06 28.05 15.81
N ALA A 286 -4.18 28.89 14.77
CA ALA A 286 -5.35 28.94 13.91
C ALA A 286 -5.49 27.68 13.05
N VAL A 287 -4.38 27.20 12.47
CA VAL A 287 -4.34 25.93 11.72
C VAL A 287 -4.70 24.76 12.63
N ALA A 288 -4.13 24.72 13.84
CA ALA A 288 -4.44 23.66 14.81
C ALA A 288 -5.92 23.67 15.23
N GLU A 289 -6.53 24.84 15.41
CA GLU A 289 -7.96 24.96 15.74
C GLU A 289 -8.86 24.49 14.60
N LEU A 290 -8.57 24.90 13.36
CA LEU A 290 -9.31 24.44 12.18
C LEU A 290 -9.22 22.92 12.01
N ALA A 291 -8.04 22.34 12.22
CA ALA A 291 -7.84 20.89 12.17
C ALA A 291 -8.63 20.17 13.28
N ARG A 292 -8.64 20.67 14.51
CA ARG A 292 -9.47 20.14 15.60
C ARG A 292 -10.95 20.17 15.25
N GLN A 293 -11.42 21.30 14.72
CA GLN A 293 -12.82 21.43 14.30
C GLN A 293 -13.20 20.40 13.22
N ALA A 294 -12.39 20.27 12.16
CA ALA A 294 -12.64 19.32 11.08
C ALA A 294 -12.63 17.86 11.57
N ARG A 295 -11.73 17.54 12.51
CA ARG A 295 -11.67 16.23 13.15
C ARG A 295 -12.91 15.95 13.98
N ASP A 296 -13.27 16.86 14.87
CA ASP A 296 -14.34 16.64 15.86
C ASP A 296 -15.72 16.54 15.20
N THR A 297 -15.91 17.21 14.05
CA THR A 297 -17.13 17.09 13.25
C THR A 297 -17.10 15.92 12.27
N GLY A 298 -15.91 15.41 11.92
CA GLY A 298 -15.71 14.50 10.79
C GLY A 298 -16.01 15.14 9.42
N ASP A 299 -16.21 16.46 9.38
CA ASP A 299 -16.58 17.19 8.17
C ASP A 299 -15.35 17.65 7.41
N LEU A 300 -15.01 16.91 6.35
CA LEU A 300 -13.87 17.21 5.49
C LEU A 300 -14.14 18.36 4.50
N THR A 301 -15.32 18.99 4.49
CA THR A 301 -15.56 20.18 3.63
C THR A 301 -14.69 21.38 4.02
N ALA A 302 -14.17 21.40 5.25
CA ALA A 302 -13.23 22.42 5.73
C ALA A 302 -11.76 22.19 5.27
N VAL A 303 -11.45 21.03 4.69
CA VAL A 303 -10.09 20.63 4.30
C VAL A 303 -9.43 21.60 3.31
N PRO A 304 -10.09 22.08 2.24
CA PRO A 304 -9.49 23.08 1.34
C PRO A 304 -9.16 24.41 2.05
N VAL A 305 -9.95 24.81 3.05
CA VAL A 305 -9.69 26.01 3.85
C VAL A 305 -8.45 25.80 4.74
N LEU A 306 -8.31 24.61 5.32
CA LEU A 306 -7.13 24.22 6.10
C LEU A 306 -5.86 24.21 5.23
N GLY A 307 -5.93 23.66 4.01
CA GLY A 307 -4.82 23.66 3.05
C GLY A 307 -4.37 25.08 2.68
N ARG A 308 -5.33 25.98 2.43
CA ARG A 308 -5.02 27.40 2.19
C ARG A 308 -4.39 28.08 3.41
N ALA A 309 -4.93 27.85 4.60
CA ALA A 309 -4.39 28.42 5.83
C ALA A 309 -2.95 27.96 6.10
N LEU A 310 -2.62 26.71 5.76
CA LEU A 310 -1.26 26.18 5.82
C LEU A 310 -0.33 26.85 4.81
N ALA A 311 -0.75 26.98 3.55
CA ALA A 311 0.03 27.65 2.52
C ALA A 311 0.28 29.12 2.87
N ASP A 312 -0.74 29.84 3.37
CA ASP A 312 -0.63 31.23 3.85
C ASP A 312 0.31 31.34 5.06
N ALA A 313 0.42 30.28 5.88
CA ALA A 313 1.36 30.19 6.99
C ALA A 313 2.78 29.77 6.57
N GLY A 314 3.03 29.60 5.27
CA GLY A 314 4.34 29.24 4.71
C GLY A 314 4.65 27.76 4.73
N CYS A 315 3.64 26.87 4.83
CA CYS A 315 3.84 25.45 4.59
C CYS A 315 4.17 25.22 3.10
N ASP A 316 5.27 24.52 2.84
CA ASP A 316 5.71 24.11 1.50
C ASP A 316 5.86 22.59 1.37
N HIS A 317 5.38 21.83 2.36
CA HIS A 317 5.51 20.39 2.39
C HIS A 317 4.53 19.73 1.41
N PRO A 318 4.98 19.09 0.32
CA PRO A 318 4.11 18.62 -0.77
C PRO A 318 3.08 17.60 -0.27
N THR A 319 3.53 16.56 0.47
CA THR A 319 2.63 15.54 1.04
C THR A 319 1.49 16.13 1.88
N VAL A 320 1.77 17.19 2.66
CA VAL A 320 0.77 17.82 3.55
C VAL A 320 -0.20 18.66 2.74
N LEU A 321 0.28 19.42 1.75
CA LEU A 321 -0.55 20.27 0.92
C LEU A 321 -1.42 19.44 -0.02
N ASP A 322 -0.84 18.47 -0.72
CA ASP A 322 -1.55 17.61 -1.70
C ASP A 322 -2.71 16.88 -1.04
N ALA A 323 -2.49 16.31 0.16
CA ALA A 323 -3.53 15.63 0.95
C ALA A 323 -4.68 16.55 1.40
N LEU A 324 -4.51 17.88 1.36
CA LEU A 324 -5.54 18.84 1.75
C LEU A 324 -6.15 19.61 0.57
N THR A 325 -5.46 19.67 -0.57
CA THR A 325 -5.97 20.36 -1.77
C THR A 325 -6.66 19.41 -2.72
N GLU A 326 -6.08 18.23 -2.94
CA GLU A 326 -6.54 17.24 -3.92
C GLU A 326 -6.45 15.82 -3.33
N PRO A 327 -7.13 15.54 -2.19
CA PRO A 327 -7.12 14.19 -1.63
C PRO A 327 -7.73 13.22 -2.62
N VAL A 328 -7.01 12.15 -2.96
CA VAL A 328 -7.52 11.07 -3.81
C VAL A 328 -8.64 10.33 -3.07
N VAL A 329 -8.50 10.26 -1.75
CA VAL A 329 -9.38 9.53 -0.83
C VAL A 329 -9.51 10.29 0.50
N PRO A 330 -10.66 10.22 1.18
CA PRO A 330 -10.87 10.89 2.47
C PRO A 330 -9.81 10.57 3.54
N ALA A 331 -9.23 9.36 3.49
CA ALA A 331 -8.23 8.92 4.47
C ALA A 331 -6.89 9.69 4.37
N GLU A 332 -6.52 10.21 3.18
CA GLU A 332 -5.33 11.06 3.01
C GLU A 332 -5.50 12.39 3.74
N ALA A 333 -6.65 13.04 3.58
CA ALA A 333 -6.97 14.26 4.32
C ALA A 333 -7.08 14.00 5.83
N ALA A 334 -7.72 12.88 6.22
CA ALA A 334 -8.01 12.58 7.61
C ALA A 334 -6.74 12.45 8.47
N TRP A 335 -5.68 11.77 8.00
CA TRP A 335 -4.46 11.63 8.81
C TRP A 335 -3.73 12.97 8.98
N VAL A 336 -3.75 13.84 7.96
CA VAL A 336 -3.16 15.18 8.04
C VAL A 336 -3.94 16.05 9.01
N VAL A 337 -5.27 15.99 8.97
CA VAL A 337 -6.14 16.66 9.94
C VAL A 337 -5.84 16.19 11.37
N ASP A 338 -5.73 14.88 11.60
CA ASP A 338 -5.35 14.32 12.90
C ASP A 338 -3.98 14.84 13.37
N ALA A 339 -2.98 14.80 12.49
CA ALA A 339 -1.63 15.28 12.79
C ALA A 339 -1.64 16.77 13.18
N LEU A 340 -2.28 17.62 12.39
CA LEU A 340 -2.39 19.05 12.65
C LEU A 340 -3.19 19.36 13.93
N SER A 341 -4.17 18.52 14.29
CA SER A 341 -4.91 18.63 15.55
C SER A 341 -4.04 18.31 16.79
N GLY A 342 -2.86 17.71 16.59
CA GLY A 342 -1.91 17.35 17.64
C GLY A 342 -1.97 15.89 18.07
N ILE A 343 -2.69 15.05 17.33
CA ILE A 343 -2.76 13.62 17.60
C ILE A 343 -1.52 12.94 17.06
N VAL A 344 -0.90 12.13 17.92
CA VAL A 344 0.20 11.26 17.57
C VAL A 344 -0.32 9.83 17.73
N PRO A 345 -0.44 9.05 16.64
CA PRO A 345 -0.83 7.66 16.77
C PRO A 345 0.15 6.91 17.67
N ALA A 346 -0.36 5.93 18.42
CA ALA A 346 0.41 5.09 19.34
C ALA A 346 1.08 5.80 20.53
N GLU A 347 0.94 7.13 20.67
CA GLU A 347 1.27 7.82 21.91
C GLU A 347 0.31 7.38 23.02
N ASP A 348 0.84 7.08 24.21
CA ASP A 348 0.17 6.37 25.29
C ASP A 348 -1.28 6.83 25.58
N ASP A 349 -2.27 5.97 25.29
CA ASP A 349 -3.61 5.98 25.92
C ASP A 349 -3.57 5.47 27.39
N GLY A 350 -2.38 5.30 27.95
CA GLY A 350 -2.11 4.54 29.17
C GLY A 350 -1.58 5.34 30.37
N ARG A 351 -1.94 6.63 30.48
CA ARG A 351 -1.83 7.39 31.74
C ARG A 351 -3.19 7.66 32.36
#